data_AF-A0A6C0F4T7-F1
#
_entry.id   AF-A0A6C0F4T7-F1
#
_cell.length_a   1.000
_cell.length_b   1.000
_cell.length_c   1.000
_cell.angle_alpha   90.00
_cell.angle_beta   90.00
_cell.angle_gamma   90.00
#
_symmetry.space_group_name_H-M   'P 1'
#
loop_
_entity.id
_entity.type
_entity.pdbx_description
1 polymer ?
#
loop_
_entity_poly.entity_id
_entity_poly.type
_entity_poly.pdbx_seq_one_letter_code
_entity_poly.pdbx_strand_id
1 'polypeptide(L)' 'MSSYHTTLLWCSDGWVYDPVAMKRRRFFTGDVFSMEEEPITRTTFSDVQYIEKVKIIVLSESPRVWIEQGEMFTQI' A
#
# COMPACT_ATOMS: atom_id res chain seq x y z
N MET A 1 6.27 7.81 -17.84
CA MET A 1 5.16 7.80 -16.86
C MET A 1 4.88 6.35 -16.53
N SER A 2 5.25 5.95 -15.33
CA SER A 2 5.35 4.54 -14.95
C SER A 2 4.07 4.17 -14.21
N SER A 3 3.33 3.18 -14.68
CA SER A 3 2.14 2.68 -13.97
C SER A 3 2.31 1.20 -13.67
N TYR A 4 2.00 0.81 -12.44
CA TYR A 4 2.03 -0.58 -12.01
C TYR A 4 0.67 -1.00 -11.47
N HIS A 5 0.33 -2.26 -11.67
CA HIS A 5 -0.87 -2.86 -11.12
C HIS A 5 -0.44 -3.81 -10.01
N THR A 6 -1.12 -3.75 -8.88
CA THR A 6 -1.00 -4.77 -7.84
C THR A 6 -2.38 -5.30 -7.47
N THR A 7 -2.40 -6.51 -6.93
CA THR A 7 -3.59 -7.12 -6.34
C THR A 7 -3.33 -7.29 -4.87
N LEU A 8 -4.20 -6.75 -4.03
CA LEU A 8 -4.15 -6.93 -2.59
C LEU A 8 -5.17 -7.98 -2.18
N LEU A 9 -4.75 -8.96 -1.39
CA LEU A 9 -5.62 -10.00 -0.85
C LEU A 9 -5.82 -9.72 0.64
N TRP A 10 -7.07 -9.45 1.02
CA TRP A 10 -7.46 -9.21 2.39
C TRP A 10 -7.89 -10.54 3.01
N CYS A 11 -7.12 -11.01 4.00
CA CYS A 11 -7.30 -12.33 4.59
C CYS A 11 -7.90 -12.25 5.99
N SER A 12 -8.51 -13.36 6.44
CA SER A 12 -9.18 -13.47 7.75
C SER A 12 -8.24 -13.39 8.95
N ASP A 13 -6.93 -13.50 8.75
CA ASP A 13 -5.90 -13.36 9.78
C ASP A 13 -5.49 -11.90 10.06
N GLY A 14 -6.19 -10.95 9.44
CA GLY A 14 -5.95 -9.52 9.61
C GLY A 14 -4.79 -8.97 8.76
N TRP A 15 -4.19 -9.81 7.91
CA TRP A 15 -3.15 -9.38 6.98
C TRP A 15 -3.72 -9.06 5.60
N VAL A 16 -3.08 -8.09 4.95
CA VAL A 16 -3.25 -7.75 3.54
C VAL A 16 -1.99 -8.18 2.80
N TYR A 17 -2.14 -9.07 1.82
CA TYR A 17 -1.04 -9.63 1.06
C TYR A 17 -0.91 -8.93 -0.29
N ASP A 18 0.31 -8.60 -0.68
CA ASP A 18 0.71 -8.11 -2.00
C ASP A 18 1.62 -9.17 -2.65
N PRO A 19 1.06 -10.08 -3.47
CA PRO A 19 1.82 -11.18 -4.06
C PRO A 19 2.85 -10.72 -5.09
N VAL A 20 2.65 -9.54 -5.70
CA VAL A 20 3.57 -9.01 -6.71
C VAL A 20 4.79 -8.40 -6.04
N ALA A 21 4.58 -7.61 -4.99
CA ALA A 21 5.66 -7.02 -4.20
C ALA A 21 6.25 -7.99 -3.16
N MET A 22 5.71 -9.20 -3.04
CA MET A 22 6.15 -10.23 -2.09
C MET A 22 6.19 -9.72 -0.64
N LYS A 23 5.12 -9.05 -0.21
CA LYS A 23 5.01 -8.50 1.16
C LYS A 23 3.59 -8.57 1.70
N ARG A 24 3.46 -8.50 3.02
CA ARG A 24 2.17 -8.40 3.72
C ARG A 24 2.19 -7.24 4.71
N ARG A 25 1.01 -6.67 4.93
CA ARG A 25 0.79 -5.51 5.79
C ARG A 25 -0.40 -5.71 6.71
N ARG A 26 -0.32 -5.17 7.91
CA ARG A 26 -1.47 -5.05 8.82
C ARG A 26 -1.56 -3.61 9.32
N PHE A 27 -2.78 -3.16 9.51
CA PHE A 27 -3.09 -1.78 9.87
C PHE A 27 -3.71 -1.75 11.26
N PHE A 28 -3.28 -0.78 12.06
CA PHE A 28 -3.79 -0.55 13.41
C PHE A 28 -4.38 0.85 13.49
N THR A 29 -5.54 0.94 14.13
CA THR A 29 -6.21 2.19 14.43
C THR A 29 -6.29 2.39 15.94
N GLY A 30 -6.12 3.63 16.38
CA GLY A 30 -6.00 4.08 17.76
C GLY A 30 -5.73 5.58 17.77
N ASP A 31 -5.02 6.09 18.78
CA ASP A 31 -4.64 7.52 18.83
C ASP A 31 -3.74 7.94 17.65
N VAL A 32 -3.00 6.98 17.09
CA VAL A 32 -2.17 7.15 15.89
C VAL A 32 -2.41 5.98 14.95
N PHE A 33 -2.61 6.28 13.67
CA PHE A 33 -2.61 5.25 12.62
C PHE A 33 -1.21 4.68 12.45
N SER A 34 -1.08 3.36 12.54
CA SER A 34 0.20 2.68 12.33
C SER A 34 0.07 1.45 11.43
N MET A 35 1.18 1.09 10.79
CA MET A 35 1.26 -0.01 9.85
C MET A 35 2.50 -0.85 10.15
N GLU A 36 2.33 -2.17 10.11
CA GLU A 36 3.43 -3.12 10.10
C GLU A 36 3.52 -3.78 8.73
N GLU A 37 4.74 -3.93 8.21
CA GLU A 37 5.03 -4.52 6.92
C GLU A 37 6.16 -5.55 7.05
N GLU A 38 5.97 -6.72 6.45
CA GLU A 38 6.99 -7.78 6.41
C GLU A 38 6.99 -8.54 5.06
N PRO A 39 8.15 -9.09 4.65
CA PRO A 39 8.23 -9.89 3.43
C PRO A 39 7.45 -11.19 3.56
N ILE A 40 6.83 -11.65 2.46
CA ILE A 40 6.22 -12.99 2.41
C ILE A 40 7.17 -13.95 1.71
N THR A 41 7.38 -15.11 2.32
CA THR A 41 8.12 -16.23 1.73
C THR A 41 7.21 -17.40 1.36
N ARG A 42 5.92 -17.30 1.69
CA ARG A 42 4.91 -18.35 1.53
C ARG A 42 4.01 -18.07 0.34
N THR A 43 3.56 -19.15 -0.31
CA THR A 43 2.63 -19.13 -1.44
C THR A 43 1.19 -19.50 -1.05
N THR A 44 0.98 -19.92 0.19
CA THR A 44 -0.34 -20.21 0.75
C THR A 44 -0.82 -19.05 1.60
N PHE A 45 -2.03 -18.58 1.31
CA PHE A 45 -2.69 -17.50 2.03
C PHE A 45 -3.76 -18.06 2.96
N SER A 46 -3.99 -17.37 4.07
CA SER A 46 -5.18 -17.57 4.89
C SER A 46 -6.45 -17.28 4.07
N ASP A 47 -7.62 -17.66 4.58
CA ASP A 47 -8.90 -17.52 3.86
C ASP A 47 -9.11 -16.08 3.35
N VAL A 48 -9.15 -15.92 2.02
CA VAL A 48 -9.23 -14.62 1.35
C VAL A 48 -10.66 -14.11 1.42
N GLN A 49 -10.87 -13.04 2.19
CA GLN A 49 -12.18 -12.40 2.38
C GLN A 49 -12.52 -11.43 1.25
N TYR A 50 -11.51 -10.71 0.75
CA TYR A 50 -11.71 -9.68 -0.28
C TYR A 50 -10.46 -9.53 -1.16
N ILE A 51 -10.69 -9.22 -2.44
CA ILE A 51 -9.64 -9.01 -3.44
C ILE A 51 -9.76 -7.59 -3.97
N GLU A 52 -8.69 -6.82 -3.82
CA GLU A 52 -8.62 -5.45 -4.30
C GLU A 52 -7.62 -5.34 -5.45
N LYS A 53 -8.02 -4.70 -6.54
CA LYS A 53 -7.15 -4.45 -7.70
C LYS A 53 -6.76 -2.97 -7.72
N VAL A 54 -5.48 -2.70 -7.56
CA VAL A 54 -4.95 -1.34 -7.44
C VAL A 54 -4.11 -1.00 -8.65
N LYS A 55 -4.37 0.16 -9.27
CA LYS A 55 -3.51 0.75 -10.30
C LYS A 55 -2.80 1.95 -9.71
N ILE A 56 -1.48 1.91 -9.70
CA ILE A 56 -0.64 2.99 -9.18
C ILE A 56 0.02 3.68 -10.36
N ILE A 57 -0.10 5.01 -10.40
CA ILE A 57 0.42 5.86 -11.46
C ILE A 57 1.45 6.78 -10.84
N VAL A 58 2.72 6.60 -11.22
CA VAL A 58 3.82 7.46 -10.77
C VAL A 58 3.84 8.71 -11.63
N LEU A 59 3.47 9.85 -11.03
CA LEU A 59 3.47 11.15 -11.69
C LEU A 59 4.88 11.76 -11.80
N SER A 60 5.84 11.28 -11.01
CA SER A 60 7.22 11.77 -10.96
C SER A 60 8.13 10.75 -10.30
N GLU A 61 9.26 10.43 -10.93
CA GLU A 61 10.29 9.57 -10.35
C GLU A 61 11.23 10.35 -9.42
N SER A 62 11.39 11.65 -9.66
CA SER A 62 12.03 12.57 -8.71
C SER A 62 11.06 12.96 -7.60
N PRO A 63 11.48 12.93 -6.31
CA PRO A 63 10.67 13.42 -5.21
C PRO A 63 10.23 14.85 -5.51
N ARG A 64 8.92 15.05 -5.65
CA ARG A 64 8.37 16.39 -5.70
C ARG A 64 8.33 16.87 -4.26
N VAL A 65 9.12 17.90 -3.96
CA VAL A 65 9.03 18.55 -2.65
C VAL A 65 7.83 19.47 -2.76
N TRP A 66 6.85 19.23 -1.88
CA TRP A 66 5.66 20.07 -1.80
C TRP A 66 5.77 20.88 -0.52
N ILE A 67 5.55 22.18 -0.63
CA ILE A 67 5.35 23.04 0.54
C ILE A 67 3.85 23.24 0.68
N GLU A 68 3.32 22.85 1.83
CA GLU A 68 1.94 23.14 2.22
C GLU A 68 1.79 24.65 2.46
N GLN A 69 0.82 25.26 1.78
CA GLN A 69 0.44 26.67 1.92
C GLN A 69 -1.07 26.76 2.19
N GLY A 70 -1.48 26.42 3.41
CA GLY A 70 -2.89 26.35 3.78
C GLY A 70 -3.57 25.15 3.12
N GLU A 71 -4.68 25.36 2.41
CA GLU A 71 -5.41 24.28 1.68
C GLU A 71 -4.78 23.92 0.33
N MET A 72 -3.65 24.54 -0.05
CA MET A 72 -2.97 24.32 -1.32
C MET A 72 -1.57 23.73 -1.13
N PHE A 73 -1.13 22.92 -2.10
CA PHE A 73 0.22 22.36 -2.16
C PHE A 73 0.97 22.94 -3.36
N THR A 74 2.12 23.55 -3.12
CA THR A 74 2.97 24.11 -4.18
C THR A 74 4.20 23.22 -4.37
N GLN A 75 4.46 22.78 -5.60
CA GLN A 75 5.66 22.03 -5.95
C GLN A 75 6.86 22.99 -6.03
N ILE A 76 7.96 22.65 -5.36
CA ILE A 76 9.28 23.29 -5.52
C ILE A 76 10.28 22.37 -6.23
#